data_AF-A0A259F7N2-F1
#
_entry.id   AF-A0A259F7N2-F1
#
_cell.length_a   1.000
_cell.length_b   1.000
_cell.length_c   1.000
_cell.angle_alpha   90.00
_cell.angle_beta   90.00
_cell.angle_gamma   90.00
#
_symmetry.space_group_name_H-M   'P 1'
#
loop_
_entity.id
_entity.type
_entity.pdbx_description
1 polymer ?
#
loop_
_entity_poly.entity_id
_entity_poly.type
_entity_poly.pdbx_seq_one_letter_code
_entity_poly.pdbx_strand_id
1 'polypeptide(L)'
;MSHLLPLSRVAKLVGQPRHTLQEMIRNGTLATFDGMVELDELLRAFPEVKWDDDAEFRRVTEIKDKAFAKRVRERALPDKDVLVARLNELGDDYAAAKALLLHYGNVMTWLDEKIDEIEENASAETHHALHTLRAFLLRNLAETPPDAVLAQAVIAQERILKLMSAHVTIQPSGHEFYVDGNDTLLEAALRNGVSLSYGCSNGNCGECKARVVSGEVKKVHAHDYVLKQAEKDAGVILLCAYAPVNDVVIEANVAEARDIPLQQITAKVKSVEVFNPQMAALHILAPRSQRLRYLGGQSIQVEANGVSGRYAIASCPCDDRHIEVQIPRRPGDAFAEALFTTLKANDTVKMEGPFGEFVLDEDSPRPVIFLAFGAGFAPIKSLIQHAMSLELAESMDLHWLADAAGHYQDNLCRTWTDALDNFNYVPHAQGGDPDAVLADIVLDYPDLHRFDVYAAGTAAQLDPARAHFVRHGLPEARWFAGAIDG
;
A
#
# COMPACT_ATOMS: atom_id res chain seq x y z
N MET A 1 9.40 24.07 -17.71
CA MET A 1 8.54 22.87 -17.86
C MET A 1 8.03 22.57 -16.48
N SER A 2 6.73 22.40 -16.35
CA SER A 2 6.10 22.17 -15.06
C SER A 2 6.43 20.72 -14.64
N HIS A 3 7.06 20.57 -13.47
CA HIS A 3 7.58 19.28 -13.01
C HIS A 3 6.55 18.64 -12.09
N LEU A 4 5.64 17.89 -12.71
CA LEU A 4 4.53 17.23 -12.02
C LEU A 4 4.98 15.95 -11.32
N LEU A 5 4.57 15.79 -10.07
CA LEU A 5 4.85 14.65 -9.22
C LEU A 5 3.54 14.00 -8.76
N PRO A 6 3.40 12.66 -8.83
CA PRO A 6 2.23 12.01 -8.23
C PRO A 6 2.23 12.21 -6.71
N LEU A 7 1.03 12.33 -6.14
CA LEU A 7 0.81 12.51 -4.69
C LEU A 7 1.57 11.49 -3.83
N SER A 8 1.63 10.25 -4.29
CA SER A 8 2.34 9.18 -3.60
C SER A 8 3.87 9.39 -3.61
N ARG A 9 4.42 10.07 -4.64
CA ARG A 9 5.85 10.41 -4.73
C ARG A 9 6.15 11.62 -3.86
N VAL A 10 5.23 12.57 -3.80
CA VAL A 10 5.28 13.67 -2.84
C VAL A 10 5.32 13.13 -1.41
N ALA A 11 4.44 12.19 -1.05
CA ALA A 11 4.42 11.56 0.27
C ALA A 11 5.80 10.99 0.68
N LYS A 12 6.44 10.22 -0.21
CA LYS A 12 7.80 9.69 0.02
C LYS A 12 8.86 10.81 0.14
N LEU A 13 8.75 11.86 -0.67
CA LEU A 13 9.68 12.99 -0.67
C LEU A 13 9.59 13.81 0.62
N VAL A 14 8.38 14.20 1.04
CA VAL A 14 8.18 15.03 2.26
C VAL A 14 8.18 14.22 3.56
N GLY A 15 8.10 12.88 3.47
CA GLY A 15 7.98 12.00 4.63
C GLY A 15 6.63 12.13 5.36
N GLN A 16 5.58 12.53 4.65
CA GLN A 16 4.21 12.68 5.20
C GLN A 16 3.29 11.59 4.63
N PRO A 17 2.35 11.05 5.42
CA PRO A 17 1.36 10.09 4.94
C PRO A 17 0.49 10.65 3.79
N ARG A 18 0.02 9.75 2.91
CA ARG A 18 -0.85 10.12 1.78
C ARG A 18 -2.14 10.81 2.22
N HIS A 19 -2.74 10.39 3.34
CA HIS A 19 -3.97 11.00 3.87
C HIS A 19 -3.75 12.46 4.29
N THR A 20 -2.60 12.78 4.90
CA THR A 20 -2.25 14.15 5.30
C THR A 20 -2.18 15.07 4.08
N LEU A 21 -1.58 14.60 2.99
CA LEU A 21 -1.54 15.35 1.73
C LEU A 21 -2.93 15.51 1.10
N GLN A 22 -3.77 14.47 1.17
CA GLN A 22 -5.15 14.55 0.70
C GLN A 22 -5.98 15.54 1.52
N GLU A 23 -5.76 15.64 2.82
CA GLU A 23 -6.38 16.64 3.68
C GLU A 23 -5.91 18.06 3.31
N MET A 24 -4.61 18.25 3.08
CA MET A 24 -4.05 19.51 2.58
C MET A 24 -4.64 19.94 1.23
N ILE A 25 -5.00 18.98 0.37
CA ILE A 25 -5.70 19.28 -0.88
C ILE A 25 -7.15 19.68 -0.62
N ARG A 26 -7.86 18.92 0.24
CA ARG A 26 -9.26 19.21 0.59
C ARG A 26 -9.44 20.57 1.26
N ASN A 27 -8.50 20.96 2.11
CA ASN A 27 -8.53 22.25 2.80
C ASN A 27 -7.93 23.41 1.98
N GLY A 28 -7.43 23.13 0.77
CA GLY A 28 -6.91 24.13 -0.16
C GLY A 28 -5.48 24.61 0.13
N THR A 29 -4.76 23.96 1.05
CA THR A 29 -3.37 24.31 1.40
C THR A 29 -2.36 23.80 0.37
N LEU A 30 -2.70 22.74 -0.36
CA LEU A 30 -1.89 22.14 -1.43
C LEU A 30 -2.70 22.04 -2.74
N ALA A 31 -2.23 22.70 -3.80
CA ALA A 31 -2.85 22.63 -5.12
C ALA A 31 -2.41 21.38 -5.88
N THR A 32 -3.35 20.75 -6.59
CA THR A 32 -3.09 19.62 -7.50
C THR A 32 -3.69 19.84 -8.87
N PHE A 33 -3.10 19.20 -9.88
CA PHE A 33 -3.61 19.08 -11.23
C PHE A 33 -3.64 17.60 -11.60
N ASP A 34 -4.84 17.06 -11.83
CA ASP A 34 -5.06 15.65 -12.20
C ASP A 34 -4.39 14.64 -11.24
N GLY A 35 -4.47 14.89 -9.92
CA GLY A 35 -3.84 14.05 -8.90
C GLY A 35 -2.32 14.24 -8.73
N MET A 36 -1.72 15.13 -9.51
CA MET A 36 -0.29 15.46 -9.49
C MET A 36 -0.05 16.83 -8.84
N VAL A 37 1.13 17.03 -8.24
CA VAL A 37 1.57 18.27 -7.58
C VAL A 37 2.75 18.85 -8.38
N GLU A 38 2.71 20.16 -8.65
CA GLU A 38 3.83 20.88 -9.28
C GLU A 38 4.99 21.08 -8.30
N LEU A 39 6.23 21.00 -8.77
CA LEU A 39 7.42 21.19 -7.92
C LEU A 39 7.42 22.54 -7.19
N ASP A 40 7.04 23.63 -7.85
CA ASP A 40 7.02 24.96 -7.23
C ASP A 40 5.98 25.02 -6.08
N GLU A 41 4.85 24.33 -6.26
CA GLU A 41 3.80 24.21 -5.25
C GLU A 41 4.25 23.35 -4.07
N LEU A 42 5.01 22.27 -4.34
CA LEU A 42 5.63 21.44 -3.31
C LEU A 42 6.61 22.26 -2.45
N LEU A 43 7.49 23.03 -3.09
CA LEU A 43 8.48 23.87 -2.40
C LEU A 43 7.79 24.98 -1.58
N ARG A 44 6.66 25.52 -2.06
CA ARG A 44 5.83 26.48 -1.34
C ARG A 44 5.16 25.87 -0.11
N ALA A 45 4.60 24.68 -0.23
CA ALA A 45 3.86 24.00 0.84
C ALA A 45 4.79 23.41 1.92
N PHE A 46 6.02 23.05 1.56
CA PHE A 46 6.98 22.38 2.45
C PHE A 46 8.38 23.05 2.47
N PRO A 47 8.49 24.33 2.88
CA PRO A 47 9.76 25.07 2.85
C PRO A 47 10.76 24.61 3.93
N GLU A 48 10.29 23.98 5.01
CA GLU A 48 11.08 23.60 6.19
C GLU A 48 11.61 22.15 6.12
N VAL A 49 11.17 21.35 5.13
CA VAL A 49 11.62 19.95 5.01
C VAL A 49 13.12 19.94 4.70
N LYS A 50 13.90 19.24 5.53
CA LYS A 50 15.33 19.03 5.31
C LYS A 50 15.54 17.89 4.33
N TRP A 51 15.61 18.21 3.05
CA TRP A 51 15.78 17.27 1.93
C TRP A 51 17.14 16.54 1.88
N ASP A 52 18.00 16.76 2.88
CA ASP A 52 19.35 16.21 3.01
C ASP A 52 19.53 15.34 4.27
N ASP A 53 18.50 15.20 5.12
CA ASP A 53 18.60 14.45 6.39
C ASP A 53 18.01 13.04 6.26
N ASP A 54 18.83 12.15 5.70
CA ASP A 54 18.63 10.70 5.53
C ASP A 54 18.32 9.94 6.86
N ALA A 55 18.40 10.61 8.03
CA ALA A 55 18.41 9.97 9.34
C ALA A 55 17.03 9.70 9.95
N GLU A 56 16.07 10.63 9.85
CA GLU A 56 14.74 10.45 10.47
C GLU A 56 13.83 9.54 9.64
N PHE A 57 13.85 9.67 8.30
CA PHE A 57 13.13 8.78 7.40
C PHE A 57 13.63 7.33 7.50
N ARG A 58 14.96 7.13 7.60
CA ARG A 58 15.53 5.80 7.87
C ARG A 58 15.09 5.28 9.22
N ARG A 59 14.92 6.10 10.25
CA ARG A 59 14.54 5.64 11.58
C ARG A 59 13.09 5.16 11.63
N VAL A 60 12.17 5.89 11.03
CA VAL A 60 10.73 5.50 10.95
C VAL A 60 10.56 4.29 10.03
N THR A 61 11.23 4.30 8.87
CA THR A 61 11.23 3.14 7.95
C THR A 61 11.90 1.93 8.60
N GLU A 62 13.01 2.09 9.33
CA GLU A 62 13.64 1.00 10.08
C GLU A 62 12.78 0.48 11.24
N ILE A 63 11.98 1.32 11.88
CA ILE A 63 11.05 0.90 12.95
C ILE A 63 9.90 0.10 12.34
N LYS A 64 9.31 0.57 11.23
CA LYS A 64 8.35 -0.21 10.43
C LYS A 64 8.98 -1.52 9.93
N ASP A 65 10.18 -1.48 9.34
CA ASP A 65 10.91 -2.64 8.82
C ASP A 65 11.30 -3.65 9.91
N LYS A 66 11.64 -3.19 11.12
CA LYS A 66 11.95 -4.05 12.28
C LYS A 66 10.70 -4.67 12.87
N ALA A 67 9.55 -3.98 12.83
CA ALA A 67 8.26 -4.50 13.28
C ALA A 67 7.65 -5.54 12.32
N PHE A 68 7.88 -5.41 10.99
CA PHE A 68 7.12 -6.13 9.97
C PHE A 68 7.91 -7.20 9.17
N ALA A 69 8.87 -7.87 9.82
CA ALA A 69 9.57 -9.10 9.39
C ALA A 69 10.75 -8.99 8.39
N LYS A 70 11.97 -8.95 8.93
CA LYS A 70 13.23 -9.69 8.62
C LYS A 70 13.70 -10.01 7.18
N ARG A 71 13.04 -9.65 6.07
CA ARG A 71 13.51 -9.98 4.68
C ARG A 71 13.80 -8.80 3.75
N VAL A 72 13.63 -7.56 4.22
CA VAL A 72 13.79 -6.34 3.40
C VAL A 72 15.23 -6.16 2.84
N ARG A 73 16.25 -6.77 3.46
CA ARG A 73 17.65 -6.56 3.04
C ARG A 73 18.13 -7.29 1.79
N GLU A 74 17.40 -8.28 1.26
CA GLU A 74 17.87 -9.05 0.10
C GLU A 74 17.49 -8.44 -1.27
N ARG A 75 16.64 -7.40 -1.33
CA ARG A 75 16.09 -6.86 -2.59
C ARG A 75 16.21 -5.34 -2.74
N ALA A 76 17.22 -4.69 -2.17
CA ALA A 76 17.30 -3.21 -2.16
C ALA A 76 17.50 -2.56 -3.55
N LEU A 77 17.97 -3.31 -4.55
CA LEU A 77 18.19 -2.82 -5.91
C LEU A 77 17.30 -3.55 -6.92
N PRO A 78 16.85 -2.87 -7.99
CA PRO A 78 16.14 -3.51 -9.10
C PRO A 78 16.95 -4.62 -9.77
N ASP A 79 16.26 -5.46 -10.56
CA ASP A 79 16.93 -6.38 -11.46
C ASP A 79 17.97 -5.63 -12.31
N LYS A 80 19.10 -6.28 -12.61
CA LYS A 80 20.20 -5.66 -13.38
C LYS A 80 19.72 -5.04 -14.69
N ASP A 81 18.79 -5.70 -15.38
CA ASP A 81 18.34 -5.27 -16.71
C ASP A 81 17.34 -4.12 -16.59
N VAL A 82 16.56 -4.09 -15.50
CA VAL A 82 15.69 -2.95 -15.11
C VAL A 82 16.54 -1.75 -14.70
N LEU A 83 17.57 -1.96 -13.87
CA LEU A 83 18.47 -0.90 -13.41
C LEU A 83 19.21 -0.23 -14.57
N VAL A 84 19.75 -1.01 -15.51
CA VAL A 84 20.39 -0.47 -16.71
C VAL A 84 19.39 0.33 -17.55
N ALA A 85 18.14 -0.13 -17.66
CA ALA A 85 17.12 0.60 -18.41
C ALA A 85 16.77 1.94 -17.74
N ARG A 86 16.57 1.95 -16.42
CA ARG A 86 16.33 3.18 -15.63
C ARG A 86 17.49 4.18 -15.73
N LEU A 87 18.73 3.69 -15.71
CA LEU A 87 19.92 4.53 -15.87
C LEU A 87 19.99 5.16 -17.26
N ASN A 88 19.64 4.42 -18.31
CA ASN A 88 19.61 4.94 -19.67
C ASN A 88 18.56 6.03 -19.83
N GLU A 89 17.34 5.81 -19.33
CA GLU A 89 16.25 6.80 -19.36
C GLU A 89 16.64 8.10 -18.63
N LEU A 90 17.26 8.01 -17.44
CA LEU A 90 17.78 9.18 -16.75
C LEU A 90 18.91 9.89 -17.50
N GLY A 91 19.70 9.13 -18.26
CA GLY A 91 20.73 9.65 -19.15
C GLY A 91 20.14 10.43 -20.32
N ASP A 92 19.07 9.91 -20.92
CA ASP A 92 18.34 10.55 -22.02
C ASP A 92 17.66 11.84 -21.54
N ASP A 93 17.02 11.83 -20.37
CA ASP A 93 16.45 13.02 -19.72
C ASP A 93 17.52 14.09 -19.47
N TYR A 94 18.68 13.68 -18.97
CA TYR A 94 19.81 14.59 -18.76
C TYR A 94 20.33 15.16 -20.08
N ALA A 95 20.45 14.35 -21.12
CA ALA A 95 20.89 14.79 -22.44
C ALA A 95 19.91 15.78 -23.07
N ALA A 96 18.61 15.52 -22.97
CA ALA A 96 17.55 16.40 -23.45
C ALA A 96 17.56 17.76 -22.72
N ALA A 97 17.63 17.75 -21.38
CA ALA A 97 17.74 18.97 -20.58
C ALA A 97 18.99 19.77 -20.93
N LYS A 98 20.14 19.10 -21.11
CA LYS A 98 21.40 19.74 -21.51
C LYS A 98 21.31 20.35 -22.91
N ALA A 99 20.68 19.66 -23.86
CA ALA A 99 20.48 20.18 -25.21
C ALA A 99 19.58 21.43 -25.21
N LEU A 100 18.53 21.44 -24.38
CA LEU A 100 17.67 22.61 -24.21
C LEU A 100 18.42 23.81 -23.59
N LEU A 101 19.26 23.57 -22.58
CA LEU A 101 20.12 24.60 -22.00
C LEU A 101 21.11 25.18 -23.02
N LEU A 102 21.72 24.34 -23.85
CA LEU A 102 22.58 24.80 -24.95
C LEU A 102 21.79 25.63 -25.96
N HIS A 103 20.55 25.22 -26.30
CA HIS A 103 19.69 25.99 -27.18
C HIS A 103 19.33 27.36 -26.59
N TYR A 104 18.96 27.44 -25.30
CA TYR A 104 18.70 28.73 -24.65
C TYR A 104 19.96 29.60 -24.56
N GLY A 105 21.14 29.01 -24.35
CA GLY A 105 22.41 29.70 -24.48
C GLY A 105 22.58 30.35 -25.86
N ASN A 106 22.30 29.60 -26.94
CA ASN A 106 22.35 30.14 -28.30
C ASN A 106 21.31 31.24 -28.53
N VAL A 107 20.09 31.09 -28.02
CA VAL A 107 19.04 32.13 -28.12
C VAL A 107 19.51 33.42 -27.45
N MET A 108 20.18 33.34 -26.31
CA MET A 108 20.75 34.52 -25.64
C MET A 108 21.88 35.14 -26.45
N THR A 109 22.75 34.34 -27.10
CA THR A 109 23.76 34.85 -28.02
C THR A 109 23.12 35.58 -29.21
N TRP A 110 22.10 34.99 -29.84
CA TRP A 110 21.41 35.62 -30.96
C TRP A 110 20.69 36.91 -30.56
N LEU A 111 20.14 36.96 -29.34
CA LEU A 111 19.53 38.17 -28.81
C LEU A 111 20.57 39.27 -28.61
N ASP A 112 21.75 38.93 -28.11
CA ASP A 112 22.87 39.85 -27.91
C ASP A 112 23.38 40.41 -29.25
N GLU A 113 23.58 39.53 -30.25
CA GLU A 113 23.92 39.92 -31.63
C GLU A 113 22.86 40.86 -32.22
N LYS A 114 21.58 40.58 -31.97
CA LYS A 114 20.48 41.42 -32.46
C LYS A 114 20.44 42.78 -31.78
N ILE A 115 20.78 42.86 -30.49
CA ILE A 115 20.91 44.13 -29.78
C ILE A 115 22.05 44.95 -30.38
N ASP A 116 23.21 44.33 -30.62
CA ASP A 116 24.38 44.98 -31.22
C ASP A 116 24.05 45.52 -32.64
N GLU A 117 23.31 44.77 -33.47
CA GLU A 117 22.84 45.25 -34.79
C GLU A 117 21.94 46.49 -34.71
N ILE A 118 21.09 46.59 -33.69
CA ILE A 118 20.19 47.74 -33.51
C ILE A 118 20.97 48.96 -33.01
N GLU A 119 22.00 48.76 -32.18
CA GLU A 119 22.85 49.84 -31.66
C GLU A 119 23.64 50.56 -32.76
N GLU A 120 24.07 49.90 -33.84
CA GLU A 120 24.91 50.52 -34.89
C GLU A 120 24.30 51.78 -35.54
N ASN A 121 22.97 51.96 -35.53
CA ASN A 121 22.27 53.08 -36.17
C ASN A 121 21.29 53.82 -35.23
N ALA A 122 21.45 53.65 -33.91
CA ALA A 122 20.49 54.09 -32.91
C ALA A 122 20.70 55.54 -32.42
N SER A 123 19.63 56.18 -31.92
CA SER A 123 19.75 57.45 -31.18
C SER A 123 20.40 57.22 -29.80
N ALA A 124 20.97 58.26 -29.19
CA ALA A 124 21.58 58.18 -27.87
C ALA A 124 20.61 57.65 -26.77
N GLU A 125 19.33 57.97 -26.90
CA GLU A 125 18.25 57.47 -26.01
C GLU A 125 18.03 55.96 -26.20
N THR A 126 18.12 55.48 -27.44
CA THR A 126 17.95 54.06 -27.79
C THR A 126 19.15 53.23 -27.32
N HIS A 127 20.38 53.75 -27.47
CA HIS A 127 21.58 53.14 -26.90
C HIS A 127 21.47 52.97 -25.39
N HIS A 128 21.02 54.00 -24.68
CA HIS A 128 20.87 53.93 -23.23
C HIS A 128 19.85 52.84 -22.82
N ALA A 129 18.71 52.77 -23.50
CA ALA A 129 17.67 51.77 -23.24
C ALA A 129 18.16 50.32 -23.50
N LEU A 130 18.86 50.08 -24.61
CA LEU A 130 19.41 48.76 -24.95
C LEU A 130 20.51 48.33 -23.97
N HIS A 131 21.41 49.23 -23.59
CA HIS A 131 22.42 48.96 -22.58
C HIS A 131 21.81 48.60 -21.22
N THR A 132 20.77 49.32 -20.78
CA THR A 132 20.04 48.99 -19.53
C THR A 132 19.37 47.63 -19.62
N LEU A 133 18.76 47.29 -20.75
CA LEU A 133 18.15 45.98 -20.98
C LEU A 133 19.19 44.85 -20.96
N ARG A 134 20.33 45.02 -21.64
CA ARG A 134 21.45 44.06 -21.65
C ARG A 134 21.99 43.83 -20.25
N ALA A 135 22.22 44.90 -19.49
CA ALA A 135 22.66 44.82 -18.10
C ALA A 135 21.64 44.11 -17.21
N PHE A 136 20.34 44.35 -17.40
CA PHE A 136 19.27 43.65 -16.70
C PHE A 136 19.28 42.13 -17.03
N LEU A 137 19.36 41.76 -18.30
CA LEU A 137 19.39 40.36 -18.73
C LEU A 137 20.60 39.61 -18.17
N LEU A 138 21.81 40.17 -18.31
CA LEU A 138 23.04 39.56 -17.80
C LEU A 138 23.02 39.37 -16.29
N ARG A 139 22.47 40.34 -15.55
CA ARG A 139 22.32 40.23 -14.11
C ARG A 139 21.38 39.09 -13.72
N ASN A 140 20.19 39.02 -14.32
CA ASN A 140 19.20 37.99 -14.00
C ASN A 140 19.61 36.59 -14.49
N LEU A 141 20.44 36.48 -15.54
CA LEU A 141 21.03 35.21 -15.98
C LEU A 141 22.14 34.70 -15.05
N ALA A 142 22.90 35.61 -14.43
CA ALA A 142 24.00 35.28 -13.52
C ALA A 142 23.54 35.04 -12.08
N GLU A 143 22.39 35.58 -11.68
CA GLU A 143 21.78 35.30 -10.38
C GLU A 143 21.19 33.89 -10.36
N THR A 144 21.80 32.99 -9.56
CA THR A 144 21.18 31.72 -9.23
C THR A 144 19.98 31.99 -8.32
N PRO A 145 18.75 31.59 -8.69
CA PRO A 145 17.58 31.78 -7.85
C PRO A 145 17.80 31.15 -6.46
N PRO A 146 17.38 31.79 -5.35
CA PRO A 146 17.60 31.26 -4.00
C PRO A 146 17.01 29.85 -3.79
N ASP A 147 15.93 29.57 -4.50
CA ASP A 147 15.19 28.31 -4.59
C ASP A 147 15.86 27.27 -5.50
N ALA A 148 16.80 27.64 -6.37
CA ALA A 148 17.44 26.70 -7.29
C ALA A 148 18.28 25.63 -6.59
N VAL A 149 18.91 25.95 -5.45
CA VAL A 149 19.66 24.98 -4.65
C VAL A 149 18.72 23.93 -4.03
N LEU A 150 17.56 24.38 -3.53
CA LEU A 150 16.53 23.52 -2.96
C LEU A 150 15.87 22.65 -4.05
N ALA A 151 15.54 23.26 -5.19
CA ALA A 151 15.01 22.54 -6.35
C ALA A 151 16.02 21.51 -6.88
N GLN A 152 17.31 21.82 -6.92
CA GLN A 152 18.35 20.88 -7.33
C GLN A 152 18.45 19.69 -6.38
N ALA A 153 18.38 19.90 -5.07
CA ALA A 153 18.37 18.83 -4.08
C ALA A 153 17.15 17.91 -4.24
N VAL A 154 15.96 18.49 -4.40
CA VAL A 154 14.71 17.73 -4.60
C VAL A 154 14.74 16.93 -5.90
N ILE A 155 15.20 17.53 -7.01
CA ILE A 155 15.36 16.84 -8.30
C ILE A 155 16.37 15.69 -8.18
N ALA A 156 17.47 15.89 -7.45
CA ALA A 156 18.47 14.84 -7.24
C ALA A 156 17.88 13.66 -6.43
N GLN A 157 17.16 13.95 -5.35
CA GLN A 157 16.49 12.95 -4.53
C GLN A 157 15.41 12.21 -5.32
N GLU A 158 14.62 12.92 -6.13
CA GLU A 158 13.59 12.36 -7.01
C GLU A 158 14.17 11.40 -8.05
N ARG A 159 15.31 11.75 -8.66
CA ARG A 159 16.02 10.88 -9.60
C ARG A 159 16.53 9.60 -8.93
N ILE A 160 17.01 9.68 -7.69
CA ILE A 160 17.42 8.50 -6.92
C ILE A 160 16.20 7.61 -6.62
N LEU A 161 15.07 8.20 -6.25
CA LEU A 161 13.81 7.49 -6.03
C LEU A 161 13.32 6.77 -7.30
N LYS A 162 13.43 7.40 -8.48
CA LYS A 162 13.13 6.78 -9.79
C LYS A 162 14.04 5.59 -10.12
N LEU A 163 15.29 5.61 -9.68
CA LEU A 163 16.17 4.45 -9.83
C LEU A 163 15.71 3.27 -8.98
N MET A 164 15.28 3.54 -7.75
CA MET A 164 14.98 2.48 -6.77
C MET A 164 13.54 1.96 -6.87
N SER A 165 12.61 2.80 -7.30
CA SER A 165 11.18 2.52 -7.31
C SER A 165 10.50 3.05 -8.57
N ALA A 166 9.49 2.34 -9.05
CA ALA A 166 8.59 2.83 -10.10
C ALA A 166 7.16 2.86 -9.58
N HIS A 167 6.41 3.87 -10.01
CA HIS A 167 4.99 4.01 -9.70
C HIS A 167 4.15 3.22 -10.72
N VAL A 168 3.14 2.51 -10.23
CA VAL A 168 2.22 1.74 -11.07
C VAL A 168 0.81 2.21 -10.82
N THR A 169 0.08 2.53 -11.88
CA THR A 169 -1.36 2.82 -11.84
C THR A 169 -2.14 1.72 -12.54
N ILE A 170 -3.20 1.23 -11.90
CA ILE A 170 -4.10 0.22 -12.48
C ILE A 170 -5.35 0.90 -13.02
N GLN A 171 -5.71 0.59 -14.27
CA GLN A 171 -6.99 0.98 -14.87
C GLN A 171 -7.91 -0.24 -15.03
N PRO A 172 -9.23 -0.07 -14.86
CA PRO A 172 -9.94 1.20 -14.59
C PRO A 172 -10.04 1.57 -13.10
N SER A 173 -9.55 0.74 -12.17
CA SER A 173 -9.79 0.92 -10.73
C SER A 173 -9.10 2.13 -10.11
N GLY A 174 -8.10 2.73 -10.77
CA GLY A 174 -7.33 3.87 -10.25
C GLY A 174 -6.37 3.51 -9.11
N HIS A 175 -6.22 2.22 -8.77
CA HIS A 175 -5.33 1.79 -7.69
C HIS A 175 -3.87 2.06 -8.05
N GLU A 176 -3.10 2.50 -7.06
CA GLU A 176 -1.71 2.88 -7.23
C GLU A 176 -0.81 2.15 -6.23
N PHE A 177 0.36 1.72 -6.67
CA PHE A 177 1.35 1.11 -5.80
C PHE A 177 2.78 1.33 -6.32
N TYR A 178 3.77 1.08 -5.47
CA TYR A 178 5.18 1.13 -5.85
C TYR A 178 5.76 -0.26 -6.06
N VAL A 179 6.60 -0.38 -7.08
CA VAL A 179 7.51 -1.52 -7.23
C VAL A 179 8.89 -1.10 -6.77
N ASP A 180 9.26 -1.56 -5.58
CA ASP A 180 10.57 -1.30 -4.99
C ASP A 180 11.52 -2.48 -5.27
N GLY A 181 12.77 -2.15 -5.58
CA GLY A 181 13.81 -3.16 -5.73
C GLY A 181 13.53 -4.16 -6.85
N ASN A 182 13.83 -5.44 -6.59
CA ASN A 182 13.74 -6.53 -7.58
C ASN A 182 12.38 -7.25 -7.61
N ASP A 183 11.30 -6.58 -7.20
CA ASP A 183 9.98 -7.19 -7.26
C ASP A 183 9.39 -7.16 -8.67
N THR A 184 8.60 -8.19 -8.97
CA THR A 184 7.70 -8.18 -10.12
C THR A 184 6.47 -7.32 -9.84
N LEU A 185 5.75 -6.92 -10.89
CA LEU A 185 4.48 -6.18 -10.76
C LEU A 185 3.48 -6.90 -9.85
N LEU A 186 3.39 -8.23 -9.94
CA LEU A 186 2.50 -9.02 -9.08
C LEU A 186 2.97 -9.04 -7.62
N GLU A 187 4.25 -9.27 -7.36
CA GLU A 187 4.77 -9.31 -5.98
C GLU A 187 4.59 -7.96 -5.28
N ALA A 188 4.86 -6.87 -6.00
CA ALA A 188 4.66 -5.52 -5.49
C ALA A 188 3.18 -5.21 -5.26
N ALA A 189 2.29 -5.54 -6.21
CA ALA A 189 0.85 -5.35 -6.02
C ALA A 189 0.35 -6.07 -4.76
N LEU A 190 0.68 -7.36 -4.63
CA LEU A 190 0.26 -8.17 -3.47
C LEU A 190 0.87 -7.66 -2.16
N ARG A 191 2.12 -7.16 -2.17
CA ARG A 191 2.74 -6.59 -0.96
C ARG A 191 2.06 -5.31 -0.49
N ASN A 192 1.59 -4.51 -1.44
CA ASN A 192 0.81 -3.30 -1.20
C ASN A 192 -0.70 -3.61 -1.05
N GLY A 193 -1.10 -4.86 -0.80
CA GLY A 193 -2.51 -5.24 -0.57
C GLY A 193 -3.41 -5.28 -1.81
N VAL A 194 -2.89 -4.98 -2.99
CA VAL A 194 -3.70 -4.93 -4.22
C VAL A 194 -3.95 -6.34 -4.76
N SER A 195 -5.21 -6.79 -4.73
CA SER A 195 -5.61 -8.15 -5.11
C SER A 195 -5.76 -8.35 -6.63
N LEU A 196 -4.65 -8.43 -7.34
CA LEU A 196 -4.65 -8.79 -8.76
C LEU A 196 -4.98 -10.27 -9.00
N SER A 197 -5.40 -10.61 -10.23
CA SER A 197 -5.70 -12.00 -10.60
C SER A 197 -4.40 -12.80 -10.78
N TYR A 198 -4.28 -13.94 -10.09
CA TYR A 198 -3.14 -14.85 -10.20
C TYR A 198 -3.47 -16.22 -9.57
N GLY A 199 -2.70 -17.25 -9.94
CA GLY A 199 -2.78 -18.59 -9.32
C GLY A 199 -1.43 -19.14 -8.84
N CYS A 200 -0.42 -19.18 -9.72
CA CYS A 200 0.87 -19.82 -9.41
C CYS A 200 2.01 -18.86 -8.97
N SER A 201 1.90 -17.56 -9.28
CA SER A 201 2.94 -16.53 -9.12
C SER A 201 4.34 -16.86 -9.69
N ASN A 202 4.49 -17.85 -10.57
CA ASN A 202 5.79 -18.30 -11.07
C ASN A 202 5.84 -18.51 -12.60
N GLY A 203 4.86 -17.96 -13.32
CA GLY A 203 4.87 -17.94 -14.79
C GLY A 203 4.25 -19.18 -15.47
N ASN A 204 3.55 -20.05 -14.74
CA ASN A 204 3.03 -21.30 -15.31
C ASN A 204 1.54 -21.26 -15.68
N CYS A 205 0.69 -20.54 -14.94
CA CYS A 205 -0.77 -20.58 -15.12
C CYS A 205 -1.33 -19.59 -16.16
N GLY A 206 -0.67 -18.43 -16.35
CA GLY A 206 -1.18 -17.37 -17.23
C GLY A 206 -2.38 -16.56 -16.69
N GLU A 207 -2.75 -16.72 -15.42
CA GLU A 207 -3.89 -15.98 -14.83
C GLU A 207 -3.55 -14.52 -14.50
N CYS A 208 -2.27 -14.21 -14.30
CA CYS A 208 -1.78 -12.85 -14.04
C CYS A 208 -1.50 -12.04 -15.30
N LYS A 209 -2.31 -12.26 -16.34
CA LYS A 209 -2.22 -11.47 -17.57
C LYS A 209 -2.77 -10.08 -17.34
N ALA A 210 -2.02 -9.09 -17.77
CA ALA A 210 -2.44 -7.69 -17.78
C ALA A 210 -1.87 -7.01 -19.03
N ARG A 211 -2.53 -5.95 -19.48
CA ARG A 211 -2.07 -5.18 -20.63
C ARG A 211 -1.33 -3.93 -20.15
N VAL A 212 -0.15 -3.67 -20.71
CA VAL A 212 0.54 -2.40 -20.49
C VAL A 212 -0.12 -1.32 -21.36
N VAL A 213 -0.63 -0.27 -20.72
CA VAL A 213 -1.27 0.87 -21.39
C VAL A 213 -0.23 1.95 -21.70
N SER A 214 0.66 2.24 -20.75
CA SER A 214 1.78 3.17 -20.92
C SER A 214 2.97 2.79 -20.04
N GLY A 215 4.14 3.33 -20.39
CA GLY A 215 5.41 3.03 -19.75
C GLY A 215 6.06 1.74 -20.29
N GLU A 216 7.20 1.40 -19.73
CA GLU A 216 8.05 0.29 -20.16
C GLU A 216 8.22 -0.76 -19.06
N VAL A 217 8.24 -2.03 -19.46
CA VAL A 217 8.42 -3.18 -18.57
C VAL A 217 9.50 -4.10 -19.11
N LYS A 218 10.22 -4.77 -18.22
CA LYS A 218 11.18 -5.81 -18.57
C LYS A 218 10.85 -7.13 -17.94
N LYS A 219 11.10 -8.20 -18.69
CA LYS A 219 11.00 -9.57 -18.20
C LYS A 219 12.18 -9.86 -17.28
N VAL A 220 11.90 -10.07 -16.00
CA VAL A 220 12.89 -10.37 -14.95
C VAL A 220 12.88 -11.83 -14.52
N HIS A 221 11.79 -12.56 -14.82
CA HIS A 221 11.70 -13.99 -14.56
C HIS A 221 11.37 -14.78 -15.82
N ALA A 222 11.92 -15.99 -15.89
CA ALA A 222 11.50 -16.97 -16.87
C ALA A 222 10.06 -17.40 -16.57
N HIS A 223 9.32 -17.75 -17.61
CA HIS A 223 7.97 -18.30 -17.51
C HIS A 223 7.78 -19.30 -18.64
N ASP A 224 7.08 -20.40 -18.36
CA ASP A 224 6.81 -21.46 -19.34
C ASP A 224 5.47 -21.24 -20.07
N TYR A 225 4.60 -20.38 -19.52
CA TYR A 225 3.33 -20.05 -20.17
C TYR A 225 3.55 -19.35 -21.52
N VAL A 226 2.84 -19.80 -22.55
CA VAL A 226 2.97 -19.27 -23.91
C VAL A 226 1.87 -18.25 -24.18
N LEU A 227 2.25 -16.97 -24.26
CA LEU A 227 1.37 -15.90 -24.75
C LEU A 227 1.21 -16.02 -26.27
N LYS A 228 -0.03 -15.91 -26.76
CA LYS A 228 -0.34 -15.88 -28.19
C LYS A 228 0.27 -14.63 -28.83
N GLN A 229 0.57 -14.69 -30.13
CA GLN A 229 1.17 -13.54 -30.82
C GLN A 229 0.29 -12.29 -30.73
N ALA A 230 -1.03 -12.43 -30.92
CA ALA A 230 -1.98 -11.33 -30.76
C ALA A 230 -1.99 -10.72 -29.34
N GLU A 231 -1.74 -11.51 -28.29
CA GLU A 231 -1.63 -11.00 -26.93
C GLU A 231 -0.34 -10.18 -26.76
N LYS A 232 0.78 -10.66 -27.32
CA LYS A 232 2.05 -9.91 -27.30
C LYS A 232 1.95 -8.60 -28.07
N ASP A 233 1.33 -8.63 -29.25
CA ASP A 233 1.14 -7.45 -30.10
C ASP A 233 0.22 -6.41 -29.42
N ALA A 234 -0.71 -6.87 -28.57
CA ALA A 234 -1.57 -6.02 -27.74
C ALA A 234 -0.90 -5.53 -26.44
N GLY A 235 0.39 -5.84 -26.20
CA GLY A 235 1.11 -5.42 -24.99
C GLY A 235 0.74 -6.21 -23.74
N VAL A 236 0.21 -7.43 -23.87
CA VAL A 236 -0.11 -8.28 -22.72
C VAL A 236 1.15 -8.94 -22.16
N ILE A 237 1.30 -8.86 -20.85
CA ILE A 237 2.42 -9.44 -20.08
C ILE A 237 1.91 -10.34 -18.96
N LEU A 238 2.82 -11.11 -18.35
CA LEU A 238 2.56 -11.82 -17.09
C LEU A 238 3.13 -11.00 -15.94
N LEU A 239 2.27 -10.47 -15.08
CA LEU A 239 2.68 -9.61 -13.96
C LEU A 239 3.67 -10.28 -13.01
N CYS A 240 3.63 -11.61 -12.89
CA CYS A 240 4.56 -12.38 -12.06
C CYS A 240 5.95 -12.59 -12.68
N ALA A 241 6.22 -12.07 -13.88
CA ALA A 241 7.48 -12.25 -14.58
C ALA A 241 8.11 -10.96 -15.10
N TYR A 242 7.40 -9.83 -14.95
CA TYR A 242 7.80 -8.54 -15.46
C TYR A 242 7.89 -7.52 -14.33
N ALA A 243 8.85 -6.62 -14.45
CA ALA A 243 9.06 -5.48 -13.56
C ALA A 243 9.07 -4.19 -14.38
N PRO A 244 8.59 -3.07 -13.81
CA PRO A 244 8.55 -1.78 -14.49
C PRO A 244 9.93 -1.14 -14.59
N VAL A 245 10.25 -0.62 -15.77
CA VAL A 245 11.40 0.25 -16.00
C VAL A 245 11.09 1.64 -15.45
N ASN A 246 9.98 2.23 -15.85
CA ASN A 246 9.54 3.56 -15.42
C ASN A 246 8.13 3.53 -14.83
N ASP A 247 7.54 4.71 -14.64
CA ASP A 247 6.15 4.81 -14.19
C ASP A 247 5.23 4.20 -15.27
N VAL A 248 4.44 3.19 -14.88
CA VAL A 248 3.64 2.38 -15.82
C VAL A 248 2.16 2.44 -15.48
N VAL A 249 1.34 2.42 -16.52
CA VAL A 249 -0.11 2.22 -16.39
C VAL A 249 -0.45 0.86 -16.95
N ILE A 250 -1.12 0.03 -16.15
CA ILE A 250 -1.57 -1.30 -16.56
C ILE A 250 -3.09 -1.40 -16.54
N GLU A 251 -3.66 -2.11 -17.50
CA GLU A 251 -5.06 -2.52 -17.47
C GLU A 251 -5.16 -3.91 -16.86
N ALA A 252 -5.76 -3.99 -15.68
CA ALA A 252 -5.96 -5.23 -14.94
C ALA A 252 -7.20 -5.12 -14.04
N ASN A 253 -7.85 -6.26 -13.78
CA ASN A 253 -8.93 -6.30 -12.80
C ASN A 253 -8.35 -6.50 -11.39
N VAL A 254 -8.60 -5.53 -10.51
CA VAL A 254 -8.44 -5.70 -9.06
C VAL A 254 -9.66 -6.48 -8.59
N ALA A 255 -9.45 -7.64 -7.96
CA ALA A 255 -10.58 -8.43 -7.50
C ALA A 255 -11.19 -7.88 -6.23
N GLU A 256 -12.51 -7.83 -6.25
CA GLU A 256 -13.30 -7.78 -5.05
C GLU A 256 -13.46 -9.18 -4.44
N ALA A 257 -14.03 -9.27 -3.23
CA ALA A 257 -14.21 -10.54 -2.52
C ALA A 257 -14.92 -11.62 -3.37
N ARG A 258 -15.91 -11.20 -4.18
CA ARG A 258 -16.71 -12.05 -5.07
C ARG A 258 -15.96 -12.56 -6.31
N ASP A 259 -14.89 -11.89 -6.72
CA ASP A 259 -14.12 -12.24 -7.91
C ASP A 259 -13.04 -13.28 -7.63
N ILE A 260 -12.79 -13.59 -6.36
CA ILE A 260 -11.78 -14.57 -5.95
C ILE A 260 -12.40 -15.97 -5.97
N PRO A 261 -11.91 -16.88 -6.82
CA PRO A 261 -12.46 -18.22 -6.92
C PRO A 261 -12.11 -19.06 -5.68
N LEU A 262 -12.97 -20.05 -5.40
CA LEU A 262 -12.65 -21.12 -4.45
C LEU A 262 -11.46 -21.93 -4.98
N GLN A 263 -10.45 -22.08 -4.12
CA GLN A 263 -9.20 -22.76 -4.38
C GLN A 263 -9.04 -23.90 -3.38
N GLN A 264 -8.60 -25.06 -3.86
CA GLN A 264 -8.20 -26.18 -3.01
C GLN A 264 -6.69 -26.33 -3.05
N ILE A 265 -6.04 -26.24 -1.89
CA ILE A 265 -4.58 -26.23 -1.76
C ILE A 265 -4.16 -27.27 -0.72
N THR A 266 -3.27 -28.18 -1.13
CA THR A 266 -2.56 -29.04 -0.17
C THR A 266 -1.30 -28.34 0.30
N ALA A 267 -1.21 -28.10 1.60
CA ALA A 267 -0.16 -27.32 2.23
C ALA A 267 0.45 -28.07 3.43
N LYS A 268 1.44 -27.44 4.07
CA LYS A 268 2.14 -27.99 5.22
C LYS A 268 1.92 -27.13 6.46
N VAL A 269 1.77 -27.77 7.61
CA VAL A 269 1.84 -27.08 8.91
C VAL A 269 3.26 -26.56 9.10
N LYS A 270 3.41 -25.25 9.21
CA LYS A 270 4.67 -24.59 9.57
C LYS A 270 4.92 -24.71 11.06
N SER A 271 3.91 -24.36 11.87
CA SER A 271 3.94 -24.44 13.33
C SER A 271 2.53 -24.37 13.92
N VAL A 272 2.39 -24.87 15.15
CA VAL A 272 1.22 -24.64 16.01
C VAL A 272 1.71 -23.81 17.18
N GLU A 273 1.13 -22.63 17.38
CA GLU A 273 1.45 -21.73 18.48
C GLU A 273 0.28 -21.71 19.46
N VAL A 274 0.47 -22.18 20.69
CA VAL A 274 -0.56 -22.16 21.72
C VAL A 274 -0.42 -20.87 22.51
N PHE A 275 -1.35 -19.93 22.36
CA PHE A 275 -1.34 -18.68 23.14
C PHE A 275 -1.72 -18.94 24.59
N ASN A 276 -2.78 -19.73 24.79
CA ASN A 276 -3.26 -20.14 26.11
C ASN A 276 -4.14 -21.41 25.99
N PRO A 277 -4.67 -21.97 27.10
CA PRO A 277 -5.48 -23.20 27.04
C PRO A 277 -6.76 -23.12 26.20
N GLN A 278 -7.22 -21.91 25.83
CA GLN A 278 -8.45 -21.64 25.09
C GLN A 278 -8.20 -21.16 23.65
N MET A 279 -6.95 -20.88 23.25
CA MET A 279 -6.65 -20.32 21.92
C MET A 279 -5.28 -20.77 21.41
N ALA A 280 -5.24 -21.19 20.15
CA ALA A 280 -4.00 -21.49 19.43
C ALA A 280 -4.04 -20.96 17.99
N ALA A 281 -2.89 -20.59 17.45
CA ALA A 281 -2.71 -20.29 16.04
C ALA A 281 -2.13 -21.49 15.28
N LEU A 282 -2.73 -21.78 14.13
CA LEU A 282 -2.18 -22.69 13.14
C LEU A 282 -1.52 -21.88 12.02
N HIS A 283 -0.21 -22.05 11.89
CA HIS A 283 0.55 -21.47 10.79
C HIS A 283 0.71 -22.48 9.67
N ILE A 284 0.20 -22.15 8.50
CA ILE A 284 0.19 -23.00 7.30
C ILE A 284 1.12 -22.38 6.25
N LEU A 285 1.91 -23.23 5.59
CA LEU A 285 2.80 -22.84 4.51
C LEU A 285 2.31 -23.47 3.20
N ALA A 286 1.82 -22.62 2.29
CA ALA A 286 1.45 -23.01 0.95
C ALA A 286 2.67 -23.41 0.10
N PRO A 287 2.51 -24.36 -0.84
CA PRO A 287 3.59 -24.78 -1.73
C PRO A 287 4.05 -23.63 -2.64
N ARG A 288 5.25 -23.73 -3.24
CA ARG A 288 5.73 -22.69 -4.17
C ARG A 288 4.94 -22.61 -5.48
N SER A 289 4.22 -23.68 -5.82
CA SER A 289 3.47 -23.80 -7.07
C SER A 289 2.07 -23.18 -7.00
N GLN A 290 1.55 -22.93 -5.80
CA GLN A 290 0.19 -22.46 -5.58
C GLN A 290 0.12 -21.61 -4.33
N ARG A 291 -0.56 -20.48 -4.42
CA ARG A 291 -0.85 -19.58 -3.30
C ARG A 291 -2.35 -19.55 -3.07
N LEU A 292 -2.73 -19.23 -1.84
CA LEU A 292 -4.12 -18.90 -1.56
C LEU A 292 -4.30 -17.42 -1.89
N ARG A 293 -5.12 -17.11 -2.89
CA ARG A 293 -5.61 -15.75 -3.11
C ARG A 293 -6.78 -15.50 -2.17
N TYR A 294 -6.74 -14.43 -1.38
CA TYR A 294 -7.79 -14.01 -0.46
C TYR A 294 -7.67 -12.51 -0.15
N LEU A 295 -8.72 -11.93 0.44
CA LEU A 295 -8.73 -10.58 1.03
C LEU A 295 -8.77 -10.66 2.56
N GLY A 296 -8.27 -9.61 3.20
CA GLY A 296 -8.30 -9.51 4.67
C GLY A 296 -9.73 -9.67 5.19
N GLY A 297 -9.90 -10.43 6.28
CA GLY A 297 -11.21 -10.70 6.89
C GLY A 297 -11.95 -11.94 6.36
N GLN A 298 -11.50 -12.54 5.24
CA GLN A 298 -12.08 -13.79 4.73
C GLN A 298 -11.69 -15.03 5.56
N SER A 299 -12.38 -16.14 5.30
CA SER A 299 -12.21 -17.42 6.00
C SER A 299 -11.81 -18.56 5.06
N ILE A 300 -11.24 -19.63 5.63
CA ILE A 300 -10.94 -20.88 4.94
C ILE A 300 -11.46 -22.07 5.72
N GLN A 301 -11.78 -23.14 5.01
CA GLN A 301 -11.94 -24.45 5.59
C GLN A 301 -10.57 -25.14 5.62
N VAL A 302 -10.19 -25.70 6.76
CA VAL A 302 -8.95 -26.45 6.94
C VAL A 302 -9.30 -27.88 7.32
N GLU A 303 -8.67 -28.85 6.65
CA GLU A 303 -8.84 -30.28 6.90
C GLU A 303 -7.48 -30.92 7.20
N ALA A 304 -7.43 -31.72 8.25
CA ALA A 304 -6.26 -32.52 8.64
C ALA A 304 -6.74 -33.85 9.24
N ASN A 305 -6.12 -34.97 8.86
CA ASN A 305 -6.41 -36.29 9.43
C ASN A 305 -7.91 -36.68 9.43
N GLY A 306 -8.69 -36.22 8.45
CA GLY A 306 -10.12 -36.52 8.31
C GLY A 306 -11.06 -35.68 9.19
N VAL A 307 -10.54 -34.71 9.95
CA VAL A 307 -11.34 -33.68 10.63
C VAL A 307 -11.17 -32.34 9.90
N SER A 308 -12.21 -31.52 9.91
CA SER A 308 -12.19 -30.20 9.28
C SER A 308 -12.91 -29.15 10.12
N GLY A 309 -12.46 -27.91 10.01
CA GLY A 309 -13.12 -26.75 10.60
C GLY A 309 -12.99 -25.52 9.69
N ARG A 310 -13.89 -24.55 9.86
CA ARG A 310 -13.85 -23.28 9.12
C ARG A 310 -13.42 -22.16 10.05
N TYR A 311 -12.39 -21.43 9.64
CA TYR A 311 -11.77 -20.40 10.46
C TYR A 311 -11.46 -19.16 9.64
N ALA A 312 -11.61 -18.00 10.27
CA ALA A 312 -11.15 -16.74 9.69
C ALA A 312 -9.63 -16.74 9.54
N ILE A 313 -9.15 -16.19 8.44
CA ILE A 313 -7.72 -15.97 8.23
C ILE A 313 -7.32 -14.77 9.09
N ALA A 314 -6.27 -14.94 9.89
CA ALA A 314 -5.70 -13.93 10.77
C ALA A 314 -4.46 -13.25 10.21
N SER A 315 -3.81 -13.86 9.20
CA SER A 315 -2.69 -13.25 8.49
C SER A 315 -3.16 -12.22 7.45
N CYS A 316 -2.26 -11.30 7.11
CA CYS A 316 -2.45 -10.37 5.99
C CYS A 316 -2.32 -11.11 4.63
N PRO A 317 -3.16 -10.80 3.61
CA PRO A 317 -2.99 -11.29 2.24
C PRO A 317 -1.59 -11.06 1.64
N CYS A 318 -0.91 -10.01 2.12
CA CYS A 318 0.44 -9.63 1.71
C CYS A 318 1.53 -10.61 2.20
N ASP A 319 1.22 -11.51 3.14
CA ASP A 319 2.16 -12.50 3.71
C ASP A 319 2.32 -13.75 2.83
N ASP A 320 2.78 -13.51 1.60
CA ASP A 320 3.30 -14.48 0.64
C ASP A 320 2.55 -15.83 0.56
N ARG A 321 3.09 -16.85 1.23
CA ARG A 321 2.61 -18.25 1.26
C ARG A 321 2.24 -18.67 2.68
N HIS A 322 2.24 -17.74 3.62
CA HIS A 322 2.01 -18.00 5.02
C HIS A 322 0.57 -17.61 5.34
N ILE A 323 -0.17 -18.59 5.85
CA ILE A 323 -1.55 -18.40 6.27
C ILE A 323 -1.60 -18.69 7.77
N GLU A 324 -2.13 -17.76 8.53
CA GLU A 324 -2.40 -17.94 9.96
C GLU A 324 -3.91 -18.03 10.16
N VAL A 325 -4.37 -19.05 10.88
CA VAL A 325 -5.74 -19.10 11.42
C VAL A 325 -5.66 -19.24 12.93
N GLN A 326 -6.55 -18.56 13.66
CA GLN A 326 -6.61 -18.58 15.12
C GLN A 326 -7.85 -19.34 15.55
N ILE A 327 -7.65 -20.41 16.31
CA ILE A 327 -8.63 -21.45 16.55
C ILE A 327 -8.94 -21.49 18.06
N PRO A 328 -10.15 -21.05 18.48
CA PRO A 328 -10.57 -21.18 19.86
C PRO A 328 -10.80 -22.66 20.19
N ARG A 329 -10.47 -23.06 21.42
CA ARG A 329 -10.73 -24.40 21.91
C ARG A 329 -12.18 -24.52 22.35
N ARG A 330 -13.03 -25.08 21.47
CA ARG A 330 -14.46 -25.26 21.74
C ARG A 330 -14.83 -26.74 21.91
N PRO A 331 -15.65 -27.09 22.92
CA PRO A 331 -16.20 -28.43 23.02
C PRO A 331 -16.98 -28.81 21.75
N GLY A 332 -16.63 -29.95 21.15
CA GLY A 332 -17.29 -30.43 19.93
C GLY A 332 -16.62 -30.01 18.62
N ASP A 333 -15.63 -29.11 18.64
CA ASP A 333 -14.78 -28.83 17.49
C ASP A 333 -13.65 -29.87 17.41
N ALA A 334 -13.85 -30.89 16.57
CA ALA A 334 -12.89 -31.98 16.38
C ALA A 334 -11.56 -31.50 15.77
N PHE A 335 -11.57 -30.45 14.96
CA PHE A 335 -10.34 -29.89 14.39
C PHE A 335 -9.57 -29.09 15.43
N ALA A 336 -10.25 -28.28 16.24
CA ALA A 336 -9.62 -27.60 17.36
C ALA A 336 -8.98 -28.62 18.33
N GLU A 337 -9.68 -29.67 18.75
CA GLU A 337 -9.06 -30.69 19.61
C GLU A 337 -7.83 -31.34 18.94
N ALA A 338 -7.91 -31.67 17.64
CA ALA A 338 -6.77 -32.21 16.91
C ALA A 338 -5.57 -31.25 16.86
N LEU A 339 -5.81 -29.94 16.73
CA LEU A 339 -4.79 -28.89 16.77
C LEU A 339 -4.05 -28.87 18.12
N PHE A 340 -4.78 -28.95 19.23
CA PHE A 340 -4.20 -28.88 20.58
C PHE A 340 -3.46 -30.17 20.98
N THR A 341 -3.77 -31.32 20.38
CA THR A 341 -3.21 -32.62 20.82
C THR A 341 -2.31 -33.32 19.82
N THR A 342 -2.66 -33.33 18.54
CA THR A 342 -2.05 -34.24 17.55
C THR A 342 -1.32 -33.55 16.42
N LEU A 343 -1.75 -32.35 16.03
CA LEU A 343 -1.21 -31.65 14.88
C LEU A 343 0.17 -31.06 15.19
N LYS A 344 1.13 -31.25 14.29
CA LYS A 344 2.52 -30.79 14.46
C LYS A 344 3.09 -30.26 13.16
N ALA A 345 4.24 -29.59 13.28
CA ALA A 345 4.98 -29.09 12.13
C ALA A 345 5.28 -30.22 11.12
N ASN A 346 5.19 -29.88 9.82
CA ASN A 346 5.31 -30.75 8.65
C ASN A 346 4.13 -31.69 8.36
N ASP A 347 3.09 -31.70 9.20
CA ASP A 347 1.85 -32.39 8.85
C ASP A 347 1.22 -31.79 7.60
N THR A 348 0.48 -32.61 6.87
CA THR A 348 -0.21 -32.19 5.65
C THR A 348 -1.60 -31.69 6.00
N VAL A 349 -1.95 -30.51 5.50
CA VAL A 349 -3.28 -29.93 5.65
C VAL A 349 -3.84 -29.60 4.26
N LYS A 350 -5.14 -29.76 4.10
CA LYS A 350 -5.85 -29.25 2.93
C LYS A 350 -6.59 -27.98 3.35
N MET A 351 -6.50 -26.96 2.52
CA MET A 351 -7.26 -25.72 2.68
C MET A 351 -8.19 -25.55 1.51
N GLU A 352 -9.39 -25.06 1.78
CA GLU A 352 -10.38 -24.67 0.80
C GLU A 352 -10.88 -23.25 1.11
N GLY A 353 -10.94 -22.40 0.10
CA GLY A 353 -11.43 -21.02 0.23
C GLY A 353 -10.84 -20.10 -0.85
N PRO A 354 -10.96 -18.77 -0.68
CA PRO A 354 -11.51 -18.09 0.49
C PRO A 354 -13.04 -18.04 0.48
N PHE A 355 -13.61 -17.80 1.65
CA PHE A 355 -15.05 -17.58 1.82
C PHE A 355 -15.34 -16.31 2.61
N GLY A 356 -16.46 -15.66 2.28
CA GLY A 356 -16.98 -14.49 2.99
C GLY A 356 -16.72 -13.19 2.26
N GLU A 357 -17.55 -12.20 2.54
CA GLU A 357 -17.50 -10.84 1.95
C GLU A 357 -17.13 -9.78 2.99
N PHE A 358 -16.71 -10.20 4.19
CA PHE A 358 -16.21 -9.30 5.22
C PHE A 358 -14.77 -8.87 4.88
N VAL A 359 -14.67 -7.80 4.10
CA VAL A 359 -13.41 -7.22 3.59
C VAL A 359 -13.45 -5.71 3.75
N LEU A 360 -12.30 -5.04 3.71
CA LEU A 360 -12.23 -3.59 3.73
C LEU A 360 -12.84 -2.98 2.47
N ASP A 361 -13.51 -1.85 2.62
CA ASP A 361 -13.79 -0.91 1.55
C ASP A 361 -12.51 -0.09 1.28
N GLU A 362 -11.75 -0.52 0.27
CA GLU A 362 -10.46 0.08 -0.11
C GLU A 362 -10.61 1.48 -0.72
N ASP A 363 -11.82 1.86 -1.14
CA ASP A 363 -12.11 3.18 -1.72
C ASP A 363 -12.50 4.23 -0.66
N SER A 364 -12.70 3.81 0.59
CA SER A 364 -13.13 4.70 1.68
C SER A 364 -11.92 5.31 2.42
N PRO A 365 -11.72 6.64 2.39
CA PRO A 365 -10.66 7.30 3.13
C PRO A 365 -11.05 7.60 4.60
N ARG A 366 -12.14 7.00 5.09
CA ARG A 366 -12.73 7.35 6.39
C ARG A 366 -11.93 6.73 7.55
N PRO A 367 -11.93 7.36 8.73
CA PRO A 367 -11.55 6.69 9.97
C PRO A 367 -12.32 5.38 10.18
N VAL A 368 -11.63 4.38 10.73
CA VAL A 368 -12.18 3.03 10.89
C VAL A 368 -12.25 2.64 12.37
N ILE A 369 -13.39 2.10 12.80
CA ILE A 369 -13.55 1.47 14.11
C ILE A 369 -13.64 -0.04 13.91
N PHE A 370 -12.69 -0.77 14.49
CA PHE A 370 -12.69 -2.22 14.56
C PHE A 370 -13.28 -2.69 15.89
N LEU A 371 -14.29 -3.54 15.83
CA LEU A 371 -14.95 -4.13 16.99
C LEU A 371 -14.74 -5.65 17.00
N ALA A 372 -13.81 -6.12 17.82
CA ALA A 372 -13.51 -7.54 17.95
C ALA A 372 -14.19 -8.14 19.19
N PHE A 373 -14.97 -9.21 19.02
CA PHE A 373 -15.52 -10.00 20.12
C PHE A 373 -14.77 -11.33 20.22
N GLY A 374 -13.99 -11.53 21.29
CA GLY A 374 -13.28 -12.77 21.56
C GLY A 374 -12.40 -13.22 20.39
N ALA A 375 -12.61 -14.43 19.90
CA ALA A 375 -11.98 -15.00 18.70
C ALA A 375 -12.23 -14.19 17.40
N GLY A 376 -13.21 -13.28 17.39
CA GLY A 376 -13.44 -12.32 16.30
C GLY A 376 -12.26 -11.38 16.05
N PHE A 377 -11.26 -11.34 16.94
CA PHE A 377 -10.01 -10.65 16.68
C PHE A 377 -9.24 -11.21 15.48
N ALA A 378 -9.38 -12.50 15.14
CA ALA A 378 -8.68 -13.10 14.00
C ALA A 378 -8.94 -12.38 12.65
N PRO A 379 -10.19 -12.25 12.15
CA PRO A 379 -10.44 -11.52 10.92
C PRO A 379 -10.11 -10.02 11.06
N ILE A 380 -10.31 -9.42 12.24
CA ILE A 380 -9.99 -8.01 12.50
C ILE A 380 -8.47 -7.76 12.40
N LYS A 381 -7.64 -8.66 12.94
CA LYS A 381 -6.18 -8.61 12.79
C LYS A 381 -5.79 -8.64 11.31
N SER A 382 -6.43 -9.50 10.52
CA SER A 382 -6.19 -9.58 9.07
C SER A 382 -6.56 -8.26 8.37
N LEU A 383 -7.72 -7.67 8.68
CA LEU A 383 -8.15 -6.37 8.15
C LEU A 383 -7.18 -5.25 8.56
N ILE A 384 -6.81 -5.16 9.84
CA ILE A 384 -5.89 -4.14 10.34
C ILE A 384 -4.54 -4.21 9.62
N GLN A 385 -3.94 -5.40 9.53
CA GLN A 385 -2.67 -5.57 8.83
C GLN A 385 -2.79 -5.28 7.33
N HIS A 386 -3.95 -5.54 6.73
CA HIS A 386 -4.21 -5.21 5.34
C HIS A 386 -4.36 -3.69 5.12
N ALA A 387 -5.13 -3.01 5.96
CA ALA A 387 -5.29 -1.55 5.96
C ALA A 387 -3.94 -0.84 6.15
N MET A 388 -3.09 -1.35 7.04
CA MET A 388 -1.73 -0.86 7.25
C MET A 388 -0.88 -0.99 5.98
N SER A 389 -1.01 -2.08 5.22
CA SER A 389 -0.23 -2.30 4.00
C SER A 389 -0.66 -1.42 2.83
N LEU A 390 -1.93 -0.98 2.83
CA LEU A 390 -2.52 -0.13 1.81
C LEU A 390 -2.49 1.38 2.18
N GLU A 391 -2.15 1.72 3.43
CA GLU A 391 -2.21 3.08 3.98
C GLU A 391 -3.61 3.75 3.83
N LEU A 392 -4.69 2.97 3.99
CA LEU A 392 -6.06 3.39 3.63
C LEU A 392 -6.70 4.42 4.56
N ALA A 393 -6.52 4.26 5.87
CA ALA A 393 -7.35 4.95 6.86
C ALA A 393 -6.62 6.16 7.48
N GLU A 394 -7.38 7.23 7.68
CA GLU A 394 -6.97 8.42 8.44
C GLU A 394 -6.56 8.01 9.87
N SER A 395 -7.43 7.25 10.55
CA SER A 395 -7.16 6.63 11.84
C SER A 395 -7.85 5.27 11.96
N MET A 396 -7.34 4.42 12.85
CA MET A 396 -7.87 3.10 13.14
C MET A 396 -7.98 2.89 14.64
N ASP A 397 -9.19 2.61 15.12
CA ASP A 397 -9.43 2.32 16.53
C ASP A 397 -9.86 0.86 16.70
N LEU A 398 -9.18 0.11 17.55
CA LEU A 398 -9.53 -1.27 17.88
C LEU A 398 -10.13 -1.34 19.29
N HIS A 399 -11.41 -1.71 19.37
CA HIS A 399 -12.05 -2.14 20.60
C HIS A 399 -12.14 -3.66 20.62
N TRP A 400 -11.46 -4.29 21.59
CA TRP A 400 -11.46 -5.74 21.73
C TRP A 400 -12.14 -6.17 23.02
N LEU A 401 -13.33 -6.75 22.90
CA LEU A 401 -14.09 -7.34 23.99
C LEU A 401 -13.64 -8.79 24.19
N ALA A 402 -12.98 -9.06 25.32
CA ALA A 402 -12.47 -10.39 25.63
C ALA A 402 -13.59 -11.42 25.92
N ASP A 403 -13.33 -12.66 25.54
CA ASP A 403 -14.08 -13.84 25.97
C ASP A 403 -13.23 -14.68 26.95
N ALA A 404 -13.56 -15.97 27.11
CA ALA A 404 -12.82 -16.88 27.98
C ALA A 404 -11.33 -17.08 27.56
N ALA A 405 -10.96 -16.76 26.32
CA ALA A 405 -9.57 -16.77 25.87
C ALA A 405 -8.80 -15.49 26.24
N GLY A 406 -9.50 -14.45 26.70
CA GLY A 406 -8.89 -13.15 27.00
C GLY A 406 -8.32 -12.45 25.76
N HIS A 407 -7.56 -11.38 25.99
CA HIS A 407 -6.78 -10.69 24.95
C HIS A 407 -5.50 -11.48 24.64
N TYR A 408 -5.63 -12.63 23.97
CA TYR A 408 -4.53 -13.58 23.74
C TYR A 408 -3.35 -13.02 22.91
N GLN A 409 -3.52 -11.87 22.28
CA GLN A 409 -2.49 -11.11 21.57
C GLN A 409 -2.43 -9.63 22.01
N ASP A 410 -2.67 -9.35 23.31
CA ASP A 410 -2.63 -7.99 23.87
C ASP A 410 -1.32 -7.23 23.55
N ASN A 411 -0.18 -7.92 23.70
CA ASN A 411 1.14 -7.33 23.42
C ASN A 411 1.31 -6.91 21.95
N LEU A 412 0.69 -7.62 21.01
CA LEU A 412 0.74 -7.26 19.59
C LEU A 412 0.01 -5.93 19.36
N CYS A 413 -1.19 -5.79 19.92
CA CYS A 413 -2.01 -4.59 19.76
C CYS A 413 -1.36 -3.37 20.43
N ARG A 414 -0.72 -3.55 21.60
CA ARG A 414 0.09 -2.51 22.24
C ARG A 414 1.28 -2.10 21.37
N THR A 415 1.96 -3.07 20.77
CA THR A 415 3.09 -2.79 19.85
C THR A 415 2.63 -1.96 18.65
N TRP A 416 1.44 -2.22 18.10
CA TRP A 416 0.89 -1.39 17.03
C TRP A 416 0.59 0.04 17.49
N THR A 417 0.04 0.20 18.69
CA THR A 417 -0.24 1.53 19.28
C THR A 417 1.06 2.31 19.49
N ASP A 418 2.12 1.65 19.96
CA ASP A 418 3.43 2.28 20.17
C ASP A 418 4.14 2.63 18.85
N ALA A 419 3.85 1.92 17.77
CA ALA A 419 4.54 2.04 16.48
C ALA A 419 3.82 2.92 15.45
N LEU A 420 2.52 3.19 15.63
CA LEU A 420 1.68 3.87 14.66
C LEU A 420 0.96 5.04 15.30
N ASP A 421 1.21 6.24 14.78
CA ASP A 421 0.61 7.48 15.30
C ASP A 421 -0.91 7.54 15.13
N ASN A 422 -1.47 6.73 14.22
CA ASN A 422 -2.89 6.73 13.86
C ASN A 422 -3.62 5.42 14.23
N PHE A 423 -3.10 4.66 15.19
CA PHE A 423 -3.74 3.44 15.70
C PHE A 423 -3.98 3.53 17.21
N ASN A 424 -5.23 3.32 17.64
CA ASN A 424 -5.60 3.25 19.05
C ASN A 424 -6.13 1.86 19.39
N TYR A 425 -5.78 1.35 20.58
CA TYR A 425 -6.23 0.05 21.06
C TYR A 425 -6.83 0.16 22.47
N VAL A 426 -8.10 -0.25 22.58
CA VAL A 426 -8.87 -0.23 23.82
C VAL A 426 -9.33 -1.67 24.16
N PRO A 427 -8.62 -2.36 25.08
CA PRO A 427 -9.06 -3.67 25.57
C PRO A 427 -10.21 -3.55 26.56
N HIS A 428 -11.28 -4.31 26.33
CA HIS A 428 -12.42 -4.44 27.23
C HIS A 428 -12.42 -5.82 27.89
N ALA A 429 -12.34 -5.84 29.22
CA ALA A 429 -12.25 -7.08 29.99
C ALA A 429 -13.55 -7.90 29.95
N GLN A 430 -13.43 -9.22 30.12
CA GLN A 430 -14.58 -10.11 30.21
C GLN A 430 -15.39 -9.84 31.49
N GLY A 431 -16.72 -9.92 31.39
CA GLY A 431 -17.63 -9.90 32.55
C GLY A 431 -18.30 -8.56 32.85
N GLY A 432 -17.98 -7.51 32.09
CA GLY A 432 -18.79 -6.28 32.05
C GLY A 432 -20.14 -6.52 31.36
N ASP A 433 -21.12 -5.65 31.63
CA ASP A 433 -22.37 -5.61 30.87
C ASP A 433 -22.06 -5.18 29.42
N PRO A 434 -22.27 -6.06 28.41
CA PRO A 434 -21.93 -5.74 27.02
C PRO A 434 -22.62 -4.48 26.51
N ASP A 435 -23.86 -4.21 26.94
CA ASP A 435 -24.60 -3.02 26.52
C ASP A 435 -23.98 -1.74 27.10
N ALA A 436 -23.47 -1.79 28.33
CA ALA A 436 -22.77 -0.67 28.95
C ALA A 436 -21.42 -0.41 28.25
N VAL A 437 -20.67 -1.47 27.92
CA VAL A 437 -19.41 -1.33 27.18
C VAL A 437 -19.65 -0.73 25.79
N LEU A 438 -20.68 -1.17 25.07
CA LEU A 438 -21.04 -0.60 23.76
C LEU A 438 -21.45 0.87 23.88
N ALA A 439 -22.17 1.24 24.95
CA ALA A 439 -22.53 2.63 25.21
C ALA A 439 -21.30 3.49 25.48
N ASP A 440 -20.35 3.02 26.30
CA ASP A 440 -19.10 3.72 26.57
C ASP A 440 -18.27 3.90 25.30
N ILE A 441 -18.16 2.86 24.45
CA ILE A 441 -17.47 2.95 23.16
C ILE A 441 -18.09 4.04 22.30
N VAL A 442 -19.42 4.06 22.14
CA VAL A 442 -20.08 5.05 21.29
C VAL A 442 -19.92 6.48 21.82
N LEU A 443 -19.82 6.67 23.14
CA LEU A 443 -19.59 7.99 23.74
C LEU A 443 -18.22 8.58 23.38
N ASP A 444 -17.22 7.74 23.09
CA ASP A 444 -15.92 8.18 22.60
C ASP A 444 -15.99 8.78 21.18
N TYR A 445 -17.11 8.57 20.46
CA TYR A 445 -17.32 9.02 19.09
C TYR A 445 -18.53 9.96 18.94
N PRO A 446 -18.35 11.28 19.14
CA PRO A 446 -19.45 12.25 19.03
C PRO A 446 -20.10 12.34 17.65
N ASP A 447 -19.41 11.93 16.59
CA ASP A 447 -19.91 11.94 15.20
C ASP A 447 -19.58 10.62 14.47
N LEU A 448 -20.42 9.60 14.68
CA LEU A 448 -20.33 8.32 13.99
C LEU A 448 -20.60 8.40 12.47
N HIS A 449 -21.14 9.51 11.95
CA HIS A 449 -21.36 9.68 10.50
C HIS A 449 -20.06 9.83 9.71
N ARG A 450 -18.90 9.88 10.35
CA ARG A 450 -17.60 9.95 9.66
C ARG A 450 -16.87 8.61 9.61
N PHE A 451 -17.34 7.60 10.34
CA PHE A 451 -16.64 6.34 10.50
C PHE A 451 -17.23 5.21 9.65
N ASP A 452 -16.37 4.24 9.33
CA ASP A 452 -16.76 2.89 8.93
C ASP A 452 -16.49 1.93 10.10
N VAL A 453 -17.42 1.02 10.38
CA VAL A 453 -17.31 0.09 11.52
C VAL A 453 -17.23 -1.35 11.01
N TYR A 454 -16.14 -2.03 11.36
CA TYR A 454 -15.90 -3.44 11.05
C TYR A 454 -15.96 -4.25 12.34
N ALA A 455 -17.03 -5.03 12.49
CA ALA A 455 -17.27 -5.83 13.68
C ALA A 455 -17.17 -7.33 13.37
N ALA A 456 -16.48 -8.09 14.21
CA ALA A 456 -16.38 -9.54 14.07
C ALA A 456 -16.63 -10.28 15.38
N GLY A 457 -17.46 -11.30 15.32
CA GLY A 457 -17.97 -12.02 16.50
C GLY A 457 -19.09 -12.99 16.15
N THR A 458 -19.77 -13.50 17.17
CA THR A 458 -20.96 -14.34 16.97
C THR A 458 -22.17 -13.48 16.60
N ALA A 459 -23.16 -14.04 15.91
CA ALA A 459 -24.40 -13.31 15.57
C ALA A 459 -25.08 -12.68 16.80
N ALA A 460 -25.08 -13.39 17.93
CA ALA A 460 -25.63 -12.92 19.20
C ALA A 460 -24.93 -11.67 19.76
N GLN A 461 -23.67 -11.43 19.39
CA GLN A 461 -22.91 -10.23 19.77
C GLN A 461 -23.04 -9.12 18.72
N LEU A 462 -23.04 -9.50 17.44
CA LEU A 462 -23.07 -8.54 16.33
C LEU A 462 -24.42 -7.83 16.18
N ASP A 463 -25.55 -8.54 16.35
CA ASP A 463 -26.87 -7.95 16.15
C ASP A 463 -27.19 -6.82 17.15
N PRO A 464 -26.94 -6.99 18.48
CA PRO A 464 -27.13 -5.90 19.43
C PRO A 464 -26.16 -4.73 19.20
N ALA A 465 -24.89 -5.03 18.91
CA ALA A 465 -23.88 -4.00 18.65
C ALA A 465 -24.25 -3.14 17.42
N ARG A 466 -24.67 -3.79 16.33
CA ARG A 466 -25.17 -3.10 15.14
C ARG A 466 -26.33 -2.17 15.47
N ALA A 467 -27.34 -2.69 16.18
CA ALA A 467 -28.51 -1.90 16.56
C ALA A 467 -28.13 -0.71 17.46
N HIS A 468 -27.11 -0.88 18.30
CA HIS A 468 -26.61 0.17 19.19
C HIS A 468 -25.88 1.29 18.42
N PHE A 469 -24.93 0.94 17.55
CA PHE A 469 -24.18 1.92 16.74
C PHE A 469 -25.09 2.68 15.77
N VAL A 470 -26.00 1.98 15.08
CA VAL A 470 -26.93 2.62 14.12
C VAL A 470 -27.87 3.59 14.84
N ARG A 471 -28.34 3.26 16.05
CA ARG A 471 -29.18 4.15 16.86
C ARG A 471 -28.49 5.46 17.23
N HIS A 472 -27.16 5.45 17.37
CA HIS A 472 -26.36 6.61 17.75
C HIS A 472 -25.74 7.34 16.56
N GLY A 473 -26.18 7.04 15.33
CA GLY A 473 -25.85 7.83 14.14
C GLY A 473 -24.95 7.15 13.12
N LEU A 474 -24.49 5.91 13.34
CA LEU A 474 -23.77 5.19 12.28
C LEU A 474 -24.72 4.88 11.11
N PRO A 475 -24.40 5.27 9.85
CA PRO A 475 -25.16 4.84 8.68
C PRO A 475 -25.14 3.31 8.54
N GLU A 476 -26.30 2.70 8.28
CA GLU A 476 -26.42 1.22 8.21
C GLU A 476 -25.50 0.60 7.14
N ALA A 477 -25.26 1.30 6.04
CA ALA A 477 -24.36 0.88 4.97
C ALA A 477 -22.87 0.89 5.35
N ARG A 478 -22.52 1.43 6.52
CA ARG A 478 -21.13 1.53 7.04
C ARG A 478 -20.88 0.59 8.22
N TRP A 479 -21.82 -0.31 8.47
CA TRP A 479 -21.65 -1.41 9.39
C TRP A 479 -21.30 -2.67 8.60
N PHE A 480 -20.09 -3.15 8.77
CA PHE A 480 -19.57 -4.37 8.16
C PHE A 480 -19.43 -5.44 9.24
N ALA A 481 -19.97 -6.64 8.98
CA ALA A 481 -20.04 -7.71 9.97
C ALA A 481 -19.37 -8.99 9.48
N GLY A 482 -18.39 -9.47 10.24
CA GLY A 482 -17.72 -10.76 10.06
C GLY A 482 -18.22 -11.78 11.08
N ALA A 483 -19.23 -12.56 10.71
CA ALA A 483 -19.72 -13.63 11.57
C ALA A 483 -18.70 -14.77 11.64
N ILE A 484 -18.33 -15.15 12.86
CA ILE A 484 -17.60 -16.39 13.13
C ILE A 484 -18.56 -17.43 13.69
N ASP A 485 -18.31 -18.70 13.37
CA ASP A 485 -19.09 -19.80 13.96
C ASP A 485 -18.95 -19.73 15.49
N GLY A 486 -20.07 -19.90 16.20
CA GLY A 486 -20.20 -19.77 17.65
C GLY A 486 -19.58 -20.92 18.43
#